data_AF-A0A2E6SXI9-F1
#
_entry.id   AF-A0A2E6SXI9-F1
#
_cell.length_a   1.000
_cell.length_b   1.000
_cell.length_c   1.000
_cell.angle_alpha   90.00
_cell.angle_beta   90.00
_cell.angle_gamma   90.00
#
_symmetry.space_group_name_H-M   'P 1'
#
loop_
_entity.id
_entity.type
_entity.pdbx_description
1 polymer ?
#
loop_
_entity_poly.entity_id
_entity_poly.type
_entity_poly.pdbx_seq_one_letter_code
_entity_poly.pdbx_strand_id
1 'polypeptide(L)'
;MYPRLDSTNWRNDMNTLNSVYSMVANRYQTCVSENNDSSYHKFCFNTSLGHVKMDSSLFNFKEESLIGKWKVIKYGKIEVKDRIIPDSATYGRSLDILQEQDGNLGFISFTDKRINTHLINLDEIPKRKKKYKILEGRHLAIKSGFSYSGASYIGLTKDEKLILDDLTYRTDILYQNHIDYTTTIRRLILTKVLE
;
A
#
# COMPACT_ATOMS: atom_id res chain seq x y z
N MET A 1 2.87 6.24 -9.79
CA MET A 1 3.09 5.80 -11.19
C MET A 1 2.08 4.71 -11.53
N TYR A 2 1.46 4.84 -12.69
CA TYR A 2 0.49 3.88 -13.25
C TYR A 2 1.08 3.31 -14.55
N PRO A 3 0.79 2.04 -14.91
CA PRO A 3 1.18 1.50 -16.21
C PRO A 3 0.39 2.20 -17.33
N ARG A 4 0.99 2.27 -18.52
CA ARG A 4 0.30 2.74 -19.73
C ARG A 4 -0.81 1.78 -20.11
N LEU A 5 -1.90 2.31 -20.65
CA LEU A 5 -3.06 1.53 -21.10
C LEU A 5 -2.85 1.06 -22.54
N ASP A 6 -1.77 0.33 -22.80
CA ASP A 6 -1.47 -0.25 -24.11
C ASP A 6 -0.82 -1.65 -23.99
N SER A 7 -1.12 -2.54 -24.94
CA SER A 7 -0.70 -3.96 -24.88
C SER A 7 0.72 -4.22 -25.25
N THR A 8 1.28 -3.34 -26.07
CA THR A 8 2.64 -3.47 -26.55
C THR A 8 3.63 -3.23 -25.41
N ASN A 9 3.33 -2.29 -24.52
CA ASN A 9 4.20 -1.88 -23.44
C ASN A 9 3.80 -2.42 -22.08
N TRP A 10 2.59 -2.97 -21.92
CA TRP A 10 2.11 -3.42 -20.60
C TRP A 10 3.10 -4.33 -19.87
N ARG A 11 3.65 -5.34 -20.55
CA ARG A 11 4.61 -6.27 -19.93
C ARG A 11 5.87 -5.53 -19.46
N ASN A 12 6.35 -4.55 -20.23
CA ASN A 12 7.50 -3.73 -19.87
C ASN A 12 7.18 -2.78 -18.70
N ASP A 13 6.00 -2.17 -18.71
CA ASP A 13 5.53 -1.29 -17.64
C ASP A 13 5.31 -2.08 -16.35
N MET A 14 4.73 -3.26 -16.43
CA MET A 14 4.53 -4.15 -15.29
C MET A 14 5.86 -4.68 -14.75
N ASN A 15 6.81 -5.03 -15.62
CA ASN A 15 8.17 -5.36 -15.20
C ASN A 15 8.87 -4.17 -14.53
N THR A 16 8.66 -2.95 -15.02
CA THR A 16 9.20 -1.73 -14.43
C THR A 16 8.58 -1.48 -13.07
N LEU A 17 7.25 -1.53 -12.94
CA LEU A 17 6.53 -1.37 -11.68
C LEU A 17 6.92 -2.42 -10.64
N ASN A 18 7.08 -3.67 -11.09
CA ASN A 18 7.63 -4.73 -10.28
C ASN A 18 9.11 -4.48 -9.95
N SER A 19 9.96 -3.97 -10.85
CA SER A 19 11.37 -3.73 -10.51
C SER A 19 11.59 -2.72 -9.35
N VAL A 20 10.58 -1.89 -9.05
CA VAL A 20 10.56 -0.98 -7.89
C VAL A 20 9.96 -1.64 -6.62
N TYR A 21 9.77 -2.96 -6.61
CA TYR A 21 9.40 -3.69 -5.40
C TYR A 21 10.61 -3.80 -4.47
N SER A 22 10.36 -3.72 -3.16
CA SER A 22 11.40 -3.95 -2.16
C SER A 22 11.51 -5.45 -1.87
N MET A 23 12.65 -6.06 -2.20
CA MET A 23 12.93 -7.45 -1.82
C MET A 23 12.90 -7.64 -0.30
N VAL A 24 13.33 -6.64 0.46
CA VAL A 24 13.37 -6.68 1.92
C VAL A 24 11.96 -6.61 2.49
N ALA A 25 11.16 -5.64 2.04
CA ALA A 25 9.79 -5.44 2.51
C ALA A 25 8.87 -6.60 2.11
N ASN A 26 9.08 -7.21 0.93
CA ASN A 26 8.33 -8.37 0.47
C ASN A 26 8.48 -9.61 1.36
N ARG A 27 9.55 -9.72 2.16
CA ARG A 27 9.68 -10.83 3.14
C ARG A 27 8.66 -10.74 4.27
N TYR A 28 8.03 -9.59 4.44
CA TYR A 28 7.05 -9.32 5.49
C TYR A 28 5.60 -9.36 5.00
N GLN A 29 5.37 -9.69 3.73
CA GLN A 29 4.02 -9.81 3.16
C GLN A 29 3.47 -11.24 3.28
N THR A 30 2.14 -11.35 3.26
CA THR A 30 1.46 -12.64 3.16
C THR A 30 0.68 -12.67 1.85
N CYS A 31 0.93 -13.67 1.01
CA CYS A 31 0.16 -13.90 -0.22
C CYS A 31 -0.41 -15.32 -0.21
N VAL A 32 -1.62 -15.45 -0.74
CA VAL A 32 -2.22 -16.73 -1.13
C VAL A 32 -2.33 -16.76 -2.64
N SER A 33 -2.11 -17.92 -3.24
CA SER A 33 -2.26 -18.10 -4.69
C SER A 33 -2.83 -19.47 -5.01
N GLU A 34 -3.64 -19.49 -6.06
CA GLU A 34 -4.21 -20.68 -6.65
C GLU A 34 -3.85 -20.68 -8.14
N ASN A 35 -3.45 -21.84 -8.67
CA ASN A 35 -3.10 -21.99 -10.07
C ASN A 35 -3.65 -23.32 -10.58
N ASN A 36 -4.28 -23.29 -11.74
CA ASN A 36 -4.69 -24.47 -12.49
C ASN A 36 -4.37 -24.26 -13.98
N ASP A 37 -4.77 -25.20 -14.84
CA ASP A 37 -4.44 -25.17 -16.27
C ASP A 37 -5.05 -23.98 -17.04
N SER A 38 -6.09 -23.35 -16.50
CA SER A 38 -6.85 -22.28 -17.18
C SER A 38 -6.82 -20.93 -16.45
N SER A 39 -6.44 -20.89 -15.16
CA SER A 39 -6.43 -19.67 -14.37
C SER A 39 -5.31 -19.59 -13.34
N TYR A 40 -4.94 -18.35 -13.02
CA TYR A 40 -4.05 -18.00 -11.92
C TYR A 40 -4.66 -16.88 -11.07
N HIS A 41 -4.77 -17.13 -9.77
CA HIS A 41 -5.27 -16.17 -8.80
C HIS A 41 -4.19 -15.91 -7.75
N LYS A 42 -3.96 -14.64 -7.43
CA LYS A 42 -3.04 -14.22 -6.37
C LYS A 42 -3.69 -13.13 -5.55
N PHE A 43 -3.59 -13.25 -4.23
CA PHE A 43 -4.01 -12.20 -3.32
C PHE A 43 -2.96 -11.98 -2.24
N CYS A 44 -2.45 -10.75 -2.15
CA CYS A 44 -1.44 -10.33 -1.20
C CYS A 44 -2.00 -9.28 -0.24
N PHE A 45 -1.80 -9.50 1.05
CA PHE A 45 -2.16 -8.59 2.13
C PHE A 45 -0.97 -7.73 2.55
N ASN A 46 -1.23 -6.45 2.83
CA ASN A 46 -0.29 -5.47 3.40
C ASN A 46 1.08 -5.54 2.71
N THR A 47 1.05 -5.38 1.38
CA THR A 47 2.16 -5.72 0.50
C THR A 47 2.88 -4.47 0.00
N SER A 48 4.19 -4.60 -0.23
CA SER A 48 4.95 -3.58 -0.96
C SER A 48 4.73 -3.65 -2.48
N LEU A 49 4.09 -4.73 -2.94
CA LEU A 49 3.67 -4.97 -4.32
C LEU A 49 2.36 -4.23 -4.61
N GLY A 50 2.32 -3.57 -5.75
CA GLY A 50 1.13 -2.96 -6.28
C GLY A 50 1.41 -2.57 -7.72
N HIS A 51 0.47 -2.88 -8.62
CA HIS A 51 0.58 -2.44 -10.01
C HIS A 51 0.32 -0.93 -10.14
N VAL A 52 -0.19 -0.29 -9.09
CA VAL A 52 -0.30 1.14 -8.97
C VAL A 52 0.30 1.60 -7.64
N LYS A 53 1.03 2.70 -7.69
CA LYS A 53 1.45 3.47 -6.51
C LYS A 53 0.92 4.89 -6.64
N MET A 54 0.29 5.37 -5.58
CA MET A 54 -0.12 6.78 -5.48
C MET A 54 1.12 7.66 -5.63
N ASP A 55 1.11 8.53 -6.63
CA ASP A 55 2.21 9.46 -6.88
C ASP A 55 2.22 10.48 -5.74
N SER A 56 3.09 10.24 -4.78
CA SER A 56 3.29 11.15 -3.67
C SER A 56 4.78 11.40 -3.64
N SER A 57 5.16 12.68 -3.70
CA SER A 57 6.54 13.12 -3.52
C SER A 57 6.93 12.86 -2.06
N LEU A 58 7.12 11.59 -1.74
CA LEU A 58 7.51 11.11 -0.43
C LEU A 58 9.02 11.10 -0.36
N PHE A 59 9.55 11.78 0.63
CA PHE A 59 10.98 11.80 0.91
C PHE A 59 11.29 10.69 1.90
N ASN A 60 12.41 9.99 1.67
CA ASN A 60 13.00 9.18 2.73
C ASN A 60 13.34 10.13 3.88
N PHE A 61 12.90 9.77 5.08
CA PHE A 61 13.13 10.56 6.28
C PHE A 61 13.99 9.77 7.27
N LYS A 62 14.63 10.48 8.20
CA LYS A 62 15.38 9.86 9.30
C LYS A 62 14.39 9.30 10.32
N GLU A 63 14.54 8.06 10.78
CA GLU A 63 13.56 7.40 11.66
C GLU A 63 13.21 8.24 12.91
N GLU A 64 14.16 9.02 13.43
CA GLU A 64 13.97 9.91 14.57
C GLU A 64 12.92 11.00 14.29
N SER A 65 12.71 11.40 13.04
CA SER A 65 11.71 12.41 12.68
C SER A 65 10.27 11.91 12.87
N LEU A 66 10.06 10.58 12.87
CA LEU A 66 8.76 9.97 13.17
C LEU A 66 8.39 10.09 14.64
N ILE A 67 9.38 10.17 15.54
CA ILE A 67 9.12 10.12 16.98
C ILE A 67 8.19 11.27 17.38
N GLY A 68 7.17 10.94 18.16
CA GLY A 68 6.14 11.86 18.62
C GLY A 68 4.73 11.40 18.32
N LYS A 69 3.78 12.29 18.56
CA LYS A 69 2.34 12.06 18.32
C LYS A 69 1.92 12.71 17.01
N TRP A 70 1.16 11.96 16.22
CA TRP A 70 0.65 12.36 14.92
C TRP A 70 -0.88 12.30 14.95
N LYS A 71 -1.53 13.39 14.57
CA LYS A 71 -2.98 13.46 14.40
C LYS A 71 -3.35 12.96 13.01
N VAL A 72 -4.24 11.99 12.92
CA VAL A 72 -4.80 11.51 11.65
C VAL A 72 -5.83 12.53 11.19
N ILE A 73 -5.56 13.19 10.07
CA ILE A 73 -6.41 14.26 9.52
C ILE A 73 -7.26 13.80 8.35
N LYS A 74 -6.86 12.70 7.70
CA LYS A 74 -7.56 12.14 6.55
C LYS A 74 -7.35 10.63 6.45
N TYR A 75 -8.41 9.93 6.04
CA TYR A 75 -8.40 8.54 5.62
C TYR A 75 -9.03 8.44 4.23
N GLY A 76 -8.42 7.65 3.36
CA GLY A 76 -8.97 7.32 2.05
C GLY A 76 -8.77 5.84 1.74
N LYS A 77 -9.76 5.22 1.11
CA LYS A 77 -9.68 3.87 0.54
C LYS A 77 -9.97 3.98 -0.95
N ILE A 78 -8.95 3.75 -1.75
CA ILE A 78 -9.01 3.87 -3.20
C ILE A 78 -8.76 2.49 -3.79
N GLU A 79 -9.57 2.11 -4.78
CA GLU A 79 -9.36 0.90 -5.55
C GLU A 79 -9.04 1.28 -6.99
N VAL A 80 -7.99 0.67 -7.53
CA VAL A 80 -7.66 0.76 -8.95
C VAL A 80 -7.74 -0.63 -9.53
N LYS A 81 -8.52 -0.77 -10.60
CA LYS A 81 -8.68 -2.00 -11.38
C LYS A 81 -8.18 -1.77 -12.79
N ASP A 82 -7.19 -2.54 -13.18
CA ASP A 82 -6.71 -2.60 -14.56
C ASP A 82 -7.10 -3.95 -15.16
N ARG A 83 -7.78 -3.93 -16.30
CA ARG A 83 -8.17 -5.11 -17.09
C ARG A 83 -7.48 -5.08 -18.45
N ILE A 84 -7.03 -6.25 -18.86
CA ILE A 84 -6.35 -6.48 -20.14
C ILE A 84 -6.97 -7.68 -20.82
N ILE A 85 -7.22 -7.56 -22.11
CA ILE A 85 -7.59 -8.70 -22.96
C ILE A 85 -6.35 -9.05 -23.80
N PRO A 86 -5.76 -10.24 -23.64
CA PRO A 86 -4.67 -10.70 -24.48
C PRO A 86 -5.02 -10.56 -25.97
N ASP A 87 -4.03 -10.18 -26.78
CA ASP A 87 -4.16 -10.01 -28.24
C ASP A 87 -5.20 -8.98 -28.70
N SER A 88 -5.68 -8.13 -27.78
CA SER A 88 -6.53 -6.98 -28.05
C SER A 88 -5.82 -5.67 -27.67
N ALA A 89 -6.18 -4.59 -28.36
CA ALA A 89 -5.82 -3.23 -27.94
C ALA A 89 -6.74 -2.69 -26.83
N THR A 90 -7.66 -3.52 -26.31
CA THR A 90 -8.64 -3.11 -25.29
C THR A 90 -8.03 -3.12 -23.89
N TYR A 91 -7.97 -1.92 -23.31
CA TYR A 91 -7.56 -1.65 -21.93
C TYR A 91 -8.71 -1.03 -21.17
N GLY A 92 -8.95 -1.51 -19.95
CA GLY A 92 -9.86 -0.88 -19.01
C GLY A 92 -9.12 -0.49 -17.75
N ARG A 93 -9.25 0.76 -17.31
CA ARG A 93 -8.90 1.19 -15.96
C ARG A 93 -10.13 1.79 -15.30
N SER A 94 -10.45 1.32 -14.10
CA SER A 94 -11.33 2.06 -13.18
C SER A 94 -10.55 2.52 -11.96
N LEU A 95 -10.93 3.70 -11.46
CA LEU A 95 -10.46 4.23 -10.18
C LEU A 95 -11.70 4.56 -9.37
N ASP A 96 -11.87 3.86 -8.26
CA ASP A 96 -13.02 3.97 -7.39
C ASP A 96 -12.56 4.46 -6.01
N ILE A 97 -13.10 5.60 -5.57
CA ILE A 97 -12.92 6.08 -4.19
C ILE A 97 -13.99 5.38 -3.35
N LEU A 98 -13.59 4.31 -2.66
CA LEU A 98 -14.50 3.47 -1.88
C LEU A 98 -14.93 4.16 -0.57
N GLN A 99 -14.03 4.95 0.01
CA GLN A 99 -14.27 5.66 1.26
C GLN A 99 -13.33 6.86 1.37
N GLU A 100 -13.85 7.98 1.86
CA GLU A 100 -13.06 9.15 2.21
C GLU A 100 -13.61 9.76 3.49
N GLN A 101 -12.72 10.09 4.42
CA GLN A 101 -13.06 10.75 5.67
C GLN A 101 -12.01 11.81 5.99
N ASP A 102 -12.48 12.99 6.35
CA ASP A 102 -11.65 14.10 6.80
C ASP A 102 -11.96 14.43 8.28
N GLY A 103 -11.02 15.06 8.97
CA GLY A 103 -11.23 15.56 10.32
C GLY A 103 -10.40 14.83 11.38
N ASN A 104 -10.89 14.78 12.63
CA ASN A 104 -10.18 14.13 13.72
C ASN A 104 -10.44 12.62 13.73
N LEU A 105 -9.58 11.85 13.06
CA LEU A 105 -9.71 10.39 12.94
C LEU A 105 -8.88 9.63 13.99
N GLY A 106 -8.38 10.36 14.99
CA GLY A 106 -7.56 9.83 16.08
C GLY A 106 -6.07 10.15 15.90
N PHE A 107 -5.23 9.31 16.51
CA PHE A 107 -3.79 9.56 16.60
C PHE A 107 -2.96 8.30 16.41
N ILE A 108 -1.75 8.50 15.88
CA ILE A 108 -0.68 7.50 15.88
C ILE A 108 0.50 8.08 16.64
N SER A 109 1.07 7.33 17.57
CA SER A 109 2.28 7.72 18.29
C SER A 109 3.41 6.77 17.97
N PHE A 110 4.56 7.32 17.60
CA PHE A 110 5.79 6.58 17.38
C PHE A 110 6.78 6.89 18.51
N THR A 111 7.36 5.84 19.08
CA THR A 111 8.59 5.91 19.89
C THR A 111 9.75 5.33 19.10
N ASP A 112 10.93 5.30 19.70
CA ASP A 112 12.11 4.57 19.22
C ASP A 112 11.83 3.13 18.73
N LYS A 113 10.88 2.42 19.35
CA LYS A 113 10.67 0.98 19.12
C LYS A 113 9.22 0.57 18.95
N ARG A 114 8.27 1.46 19.23
CA ARG A 114 6.84 1.11 19.26
C ARG A 114 5.99 2.10 18.50
N ILE A 115 4.99 1.55 17.82
CA ILE A 115 3.89 2.28 17.23
C ILE A 115 2.64 2.00 18.07
N ASN A 116 1.89 3.05 18.35
CA ASN A 116 0.60 2.98 19.03
C ASN A 116 -0.47 3.67 18.18
N THR A 117 -1.51 2.95 17.77
CA THR A 117 -2.62 3.50 16.98
C THR A 117 -3.89 3.61 17.82
N HIS A 118 -4.47 4.81 17.85
CA HIS A 118 -5.75 5.13 18.48
C HIS A 118 -6.63 5.80 17.45
N LEU A 119 -7.28 5.00 16.61
CA LEU A 119 -8.15 5.50 15.55
C LEU A 119 -9.62 5.52 16.01
N ILE A 120 -10.36 6.50 15.49
CA ILE A 120 -11.77 6.74 15.77
C ILE A 120 -12.55 6.46 14.48
N ASN A 121 -13.62 5.66 14.55
CA ASN A 121 -14.50 5.35 13.42
C ASN A 121 -13.80 4.74 12.18
N LEU A 122 -12.68 4.05 12.40
CA LEU A 122 -11.90 3.33 11.38
C LEU A 122 -11.70 1.87 11.79
N ASP A 123 -12.79 1.12 11.87
CA ASP A 123 -12.79 -0.27 12.40
C ASP A 123 -11.97 -1.25 11.53
N GLU A 124 -11.79 -0.92 10.24
CA GLU A 124 -10.93 -1.69 9.32
C GLU A 124 -9.43 -1.65 9.70
N ILE A 125 -9.01 -0.65 10.50
CA ILE A 125 -7.62 -0.51 10.94
C ILE A 125 -7.55 -0.84 12.43
N PRO A 126 -7.07 -2.04 12.81
CA PRO A 126 -7.05 -2.46 14.21
C PRO A 126 -6.17 -1.55 15.06
N LYS A 127 -6.64 -1.25 16.27
CA LYS A 127 -5.84 -0.57 17.31
C LYS A 127 -4.66 -1.45 17.68
N ARG A 128 -3.44 -0.92 17.56
CA ARG A 128 -2.19 -1.69 17.71
C ARG A 128 -1.23 -0.93 18.60
N LYS A 129 -0.74 -1.62 19.64
CA LYS A 129 0.49 -1.28 20.33
C LYS A 129 1.52 -2.36 20.03
N LYS A 130 2.39 -2.11 19.05
CA LYS A 130 3.31 -3.12 18.52
C LYS A 130 4.70 -2.55 18.33
N LYS A 131 5.71 -3.44 18.28
CA LYS A 131 7.04 -3.04 17.82
C LYS A 131 6.99 -2.79 16.31
N TYR A 132 7.79 -1.88 15.80
CA TYR A 132 7.90 -1.64 14.37
C TYR A 132 9.37 -1.53 13.93
N LYS A 133 9.59 -1.58 12.62
CA LYS A 133 10.85 -1.27 11.95
C LYS A 133 10.55 -0.52 10.66
N ILE A 134 11.41 0.41 10.28
CA ILE A 134 11.42 0.98 8.94
C ILE A 134 12.40 0.17 8.10
N LEU A 135 11.95 -0.25 6.91
CA LEU A 135 12.76 -0.97 5.94
C LEU A 135 13.02 -0.04 4.77
N GLU A 136 14.28 0.07 4.37
CA GLU A 136 14.72 0.89 3.22
C GLU A 136 14.21 2.34 3.26
N GLY A 137 13.97 2.87 4.47
CA GLY A 137 13.52 4.24 4.72
C GLY A 137 12.08 4.56 4.28
N ARG A 138 11.30 3.57 3.82
CA ARG A 138 9.96 3.82 3.23
C ARG A 138 8.91 2.74 3.46
N HIS A 139 9.25 1.62 4.09
CA HIS A 139 8.28 0.58 4.44
C HIS A 139 8.20 0.38 5.95
N LEU A 140 7.01 0.49 6.51
CA LEU A 140 6.72 0.22 7.90
C LEU A 140 6.36 -1.26 8.07
N ALA A 141 7.19 -1.99 8.81
CA ALA A 141 6.90 -3.37 9.21
C ALA A 141 6.54 -3.46 10.69
N ILE A 142 5.48 -4.19 11.02
CA ILE A 142 4.93 -4.27 12.38
C ILE A 142 5.12 -5.68 12.94
N LYS A 143 5.56 -5.79 14.20
CA LYS A 143 5.75 -7.09 14.85
C LYS A 143 4.42 -7.77 15.14
N SER A 144 4.23 -9.00 14.65
CA SER A 144 3.10 -9.88 14.96
C SER A 144 3.62 -11.23 15.48
N GLY A 145 3.32 -11.56 16.74
CA GLY A 145 3.91 -12.74 17.39
C GLY A 145 5.44 -12.65 17.44
N PHE A 146 6.13 -13.66 16.90
CA PHE A 146 7.59 -13.74 16.85
C PHE A 146 8.21 -13.08 15.60
N SER A 147 7.43 -12.84 14.54
CA SER A 147 7.89 -12.25 13.28
C SER A 147 7.41 -10.81 13.09
N TYR A 148 7.95 -10.12 12.09
CA TYR A 148 7.34 -8.90 11.58
C TYR A 148 6.42 -9.28 10.41
N SER A 149 5.32 -8.57 10.26
CA SER A 149 4.39 -8.73 9.15
C SER A 149 3.78 -7.39 8.73
N GLY A 150 3.37 -7.34 7.47
CA GLY A 150 2.92 -6.13 6.78
C GLY A 150 4.10 -5.26 6.37
N ALA A 151 4.07 -4.79 5.13
CA ALA A 151 4.91 -3.72 4.65
C ALA A 151 3.99 -2.63 4.08
N SER A 152 3.66 -1.66 4.92
CA SER A 152 2.92 -0.47 4.50
C SER A 152 3.93 0.59 4.03
N TYR A 153 3.62 1.36 2.99
CA TYR A 153 4.48 2.49 2.62
C TYR A 153 4.32 3.60 3.66
N ILE A 154 5.44 4.22 4.02
CA ILE A 154 5.51 5.36 4.91
C ILE A 154 6.38 6.44 4.28
N GLY A 155 5.95 7.69 4.35
CA GLY A 155 6.71 8.79 3.78
C GLY A 155 6.29 10.14 4.34
N LEU A 156 7.21 11.10 4.32
CA LEU A 156 6.91 12.50 4.61
C LEU A 156 6.79 13.29 3.31
N THR A 157 5.75 14.12 3.21
CA THR A 157 5.63 15.11 2.15
C THR A 157 6.55 16.30 2.42
N LYS A 158 6.76 17.16 1.41
CA LYS A 158 7.48 18.45 1.59
C LYS A 158 6.84 19.32 2.67
N ASP A 159 5.53 19.24 2.82
CA ASP A 159 4.74 20.01 3.79
C ASP A 159 4.63 19.32 5.15
N GLU A 160 5.58 18.43 5.48
CA GLU A 160 5.68 17.70 6.75
C GLU A 160 4.44 16.87 7.13
N LYS A 161 3.67 16.42 6.14
CA LYS A 161 2.58 15.47 6.36
C LYS A 161 3.13 14.05 6.27
N LEU A 162 2.80 13.24 7.26
CA LEU A 162 3.12 11.82 7.24
C LEU A 162 2.02 11.08 6.47
N ILE A 163 2.44 10.28 5.49
CA ILE A 163 1.58 9.41 4.70
C ILE A 163 1.87 7.98 5.10
N LEU A 164 0.82 7.22 5.41
CA LEU A 164 0.86 5.77 5.61
C LEU A 164 -0.09 5.11 4.62
N ASP A 165 0.45 4.32 3.72
CA ASP A 165 -0.34 3.55 2.75
C ASP A 165 -0.24 2.06 3.05
N ASP A 166 -1.40 1.42 3.17
CA ASP A 166 -1.52 -0.02 3.28
C ASP A 166 -2.16 -0.57 2.01
N LEU A 167 -1.43 -1.42 1.28
CA LEU A 167 -1.85 -1.92 -0.01
C LEU A 167 -2.28 -3.38 0.09
N THR A 168 -3.39 -3.69 -0.55
CA THR A 168 -3.72 -5.06 -0.96
C THR A 168 -3.61 -5.16 -2.47
N TYR A 169 -3.14 -6.31 -2.94
CA TYR A 169 -2.95 -6.56 -4.36
C TYR A 169 -3.56 -7.90 -4.74
N ARG A 170 -4.39 -7.88 -5.78
CA ARG A 170 -5.02 -9.05 -6.36
C ARG A 170 -4.70 -9.15 -7.84
N THR A 171 -4.47 -10.37 -8.30
CA THR A 171 -4.34 -10.72 -9.71
C THR A 171 -5.29 -11.87 -10.00
N ASP A 172 -6.10 -11.73 -11.03
CA ASP A 172 -6.92 -12.79 -11.59
C ASP A 172 -6.59 -12.91 -13.07
N ILE A 173 -6.00 -14.05 -13.46
CA ILE A 173 -5.65 -14.37 -14.83
C ILE A 173 -6.57 -15.49 -15.27
N LEU A 174 -7.33 -15.25 -16.35
CA LEU A 174 -7.98 -16.30 -17.12
C LEU A 174 -7.24 -16.38 -18.46
N TYR A 175 -6.46 -17.45 -18.64
CA TYR A 175 -5.57 -17.57 -19.79
C TYR A 175 -6.35 -17.40 -21.10
N GLN A 176 -5.76 -16.65 -22.04
CA GLN A 176 -6.35 -16.29 -23.35
C GLN A 176 -7.61 -15.40 -23.30
N ASN A 177 -8.17 -15.08 -22.13
CA ASN A 177 -9.38 -14.27 -22.00
C ASN A 177 -9.09 -12.88 -21.46
N HIS A 178 -8.64 -12.79 -20.21
CA HIS A 178 -8.31 -11.51 -19.59
C HIS A 178 -7.37 -11.66 -18.41
N ILE A 179 -6.71 -10.55 -18.10
CA ILE A 179 -5.88 -10.37 -16.92
C ILE A 179 -6.43 -9.16 -16.17
N ASP A 180 -6.89 -9.40 -14.95
CA ASP A 180 -7.36 -8.35 -14.04
C ASP A 180 -6.35 -8.15 -12.91
N TYR A 181 -5.97 -6.89 -12.70
CA TYR A 181 -5.16 -6.45 -11.59
C TYR A 181 -6.00 -5.51 -10.73
N THR A 182 -6.08 -5.78 -9.43
CA THR A 182 -6.74 -4.89 -8.48
C THR A 182 -5.76 -4.50 -7.39
N THR A 183 -5.61 -3.20 -7.15
CA THR A 183 -4.85 -2.67 -6.03
C THR A 183 -5.79 -1.79 -5.21
N THR A 184 -6.00 -2.17 -3.96
CA THR A 184 -6.68 -1.32 -2.99
C THR A 184 -5.63 -0.64 -2.12
N ILE A 185 -5.70 0.67 -2.00
CA ILE A 185 -4.80 1.50 -1.22
C ILE A 185 -5.60 2.15 -0.10
N ARG A 186 -5.30 1.79 1.14
CA ARG A 186 -5.78 2.49 2.33
C ARG A 186 -4.73 3.49 2.76
N ARG A 187 -5.05 4.78 2.67
CA ARG A 187 -4.15 5.89 2.96
C ARG A 187 -4.58 6.62 4.23
N LEU A 188 -3.64 6.84 5.13
CA LEU A 188 -3.75 7.80 6.22
C LEU A 188 -2.84 8.98 5.94
N ILE A 189 -3.36 10.19 6.14
CA ILE A 189 -2.57 11.42 6.16
C ILE A 189 -2.59 11.96 7.58
N LEU A 190 -1.40 12.24 8.10
CA LEU A 190 -1.21 12.69 9.46
C LEU A 190 -0.39 13.99 9.53
N THR A 191 -0.63 14.76 10.59
CA THR A 191 0.12 15.96 10.95
C THR A 191 0.75 15.77 12.33
N LYS A 192 1.96 16.28 12.51
CA LYS A 192 2.64 16.17 13.81
C LYS A 192 1.93 17.06 14.83
N VAL A 193 1.67 16.54 16.01
CA VAL A 193 1.17 17.34 17.13
C VAL A 193 2.38 18.03 17.73
N LEU A 194 2.42 19.35 17.63
CA LEU A 194 3.39 20.18 18.34
C LEU A 194 2.94 20.25 19.81
N GLU A 195 3.84 19.87 20.71
CA GLU A 195 3.67 20.11 22.16
C GLU A 195 4.15 21.52 22.51
#